data_AF-A0A9D8IQ54-F1
#
_entry.id   AF-A0A9D8IQ54-F1
#
_cell.length_a   1.000
_cell.length_b   1.000
_cell.length_c   1.000
_cell.angle_alpha   90.00
_cell.angle_beta   90.00
_cell.angle_gamma   90.00
#
_symmetry.space_group_name_H-M   'P 1'
#
loop_
_entity.id
_entity.type
_entity.pdbx_description
1 polymer ?
#
loop_
_entity_poly.entity_id
_entity_poly.type
_entity_poly.pdbx_seq_one_letter_code
_entity_poly.pdbx_strand_id
1 'polypeptide(L)'
;MPTPIRAIEPRHLAVRCVACGLSMRDPSADRCPRCGIDLGERPPRSYAEMEGLLETTERPVVLRRAGWQERRLVERWIMVGFLSAMVIVAVIGIVLAVERG
;
A
#
# COMPACT_ATOMS: atom_id res chain seq x y z
N MET A 1 -17.45 19.95 -22.45
CA MET A 1 -16.23 20.73 -22.66
C MET A 1 -15.11 20.08 -21.85
N PRO A 2 -14.05 19.53 -22.48
CA PRO A 2 -12.93 18.94 -21.75
C PRO A 2 -12.12 20.04 -21.05
N THR A 3 -11.84 19.86 -19.77
CA THR A 3 -11.02 20.78 -18.97
C THR A 3 -9.56 20.74 -19.43
N PRO A 4 -8.87 21.89 -19.54
CA PRO A 4 -7.46 21.92 -19.90
C PRO A 4 -6.63 21.29 -18.79
N ILE A 5 -5.86 20.26 -19.15
CA ILE A 5 -4.91 19.58 -18.26
C ILE A 5 -3.86 20.61 -17.85
N ARG A 6 -3.83 20.97 -16.56
CA ARG A 6 -2.80 21.84 -16.00
C ARG A 6 -1.45 21.14 -16.15
N ALA A 7 -0.52 21.79 -16.84
CA ALA A 7 0.86 21.34 -16.94
C ALA A 7 1.44 21.24 -15.51
N ILE A 8 1.80 20.03 -15.11
CA ILE A 8 2.49 19.78 -13.85
C ILE A 8 3.90 20.33 -14.04
N GLU A 9 4.18 21.48 -13.45
CA GLU A 9 5.52 22.08 -13.51
C GLU A 9 6.43 21.27 -12.56
N PRO A 10 7.45 20.55 -13.07
CA PRO A 10 8.29 19.67 -12.26
C PRO A 10 9.28 20.50 -11.44
N ARG A 11 8.77 21.18 -10.41
CA ARG A 11 9.61 21.90 -9.46
C ARG A 11 10.24 20.86 -8.52
N HIS A 12 11.54 20.62 -8.67
CA HIS A 12 12.43 19.93 -7.72
C HIS A 12 12.56 18.39 -7.81
N LEU A 13 12.51 17.79 -8.99
CA LEU A 13 12.94 16.39 -9.16
C LEU A 13 14.47 16.32 -9.30
N ALA A 14 15.19 16.27 -8.18
CA ALA A 14 16.60 15.90 -8.20
C ALA A 14 16.71 14.44 -8.68
N VAL A 15 17.42 14.21 -9.79
CA VAL A 15 17.60 12.87 -10.33
C VAL A 15 18.47 12.07 -9.39
N ARG A 16 18.00 10.91 -8.92
CA ARG A 16 18.79 10.03 -8.05
C ARG A 16 19.20 8.79 -8.83
N CYS A 17 20.48 8.45 -8.76
CA CYS A 17 20.97 7.18 -9.28
C CYS A 17 20.37 6.02 -8.46
N VAL A 18 19.68 5.09 -9.13
CA VAL A 18 19.07 3.92 -8.48
C VAL A 18 20.09 2.92 -7.93
N ALA A 19 21.30 2.88 -8.50
CA ALA A 19 22.32 1.93 -8.10
C ALA A 19 23.13 2.39 -6.87
N CYS A 20 23.52 3.67 -6.80
CA CYS A 20 24.40 4.18 -5.74
C CYS A 20 23.77 5.29 -4.86
N GLY A 21 22.54 5.71 -5.17
CA GLY A 21 21.79 6.70 -4.40
C GLY A 21 22.28 8.15 -4.56
N LEU A 22 23.25 8.42 -5.42
CA LEU A 22 23.76 9.78 -5.65
C LEU A 22 22.65 10.67 -6.23
N SER A 23 22.36 11.78 -5.56
CA SER A 23 21.48 12.84 -6.09
C SER A 23 22.26 13.76 -7.02
N MET A 24 21.81 13.85 -8.27
CA MET A 24 22.35 14.70 -9.32
C MET A 24 21.43 15.90 -9.51
N ARG A 25 22.03 17.08 -9.63
CA ARG A 25 21.31 18.31 -9.99
C ARG A 25 21.07 18.44 -11.48
N ASP A 26 21.91 17.80 -12.28
CA ASP A 26 21.81 17.83 -13.73
C ASP A 26 21.08 16.56 -14.23
N PRO A 27 19.85 16.71 -14.75
CA PRO A 27 19.09 15.59 -15.31
C PRO A 27 19.58 15.16 -16.70
N SER A 28 20.49 15.92 -17.33
CA SER A 28 21.01 15.62 -18.68
C SER A 28 22.22 14.69 -18.69
N ALA A 29 22.70 14.26 -17.52
CA ALA A 29 23.83 13.34 -17.44
C ALA A 29 23.39 11.92 -17.86
N ASP A 30 23.94 11.42 -18.97
CA ASP A 30 23.68 10.06 -19.46
C ASP A 30 24.30 8.98 -18.56
N ARG A 31 25.25 9.32 -17.68
CA ARG A 31 25.90 8.37 -16.77
C ARG A 31 26.06 8.93 -15.38
N CYS A 32 25.97 8.06 -14.38
CA CYS A 32 26.26 8.44 -13.01
C CYS A 32 27.77 8.67 -12.81
N PRO A 33 28.22 9.82 -12.30
CA PRO A 33 29.64 10.10 -12.10
C PRO A 33 30.28 9.26 -10.99
N ARG A 34 29.47 8.60 -10.13
CA ARG A 34 29.98 7.80 -9.00
C ARG A 34 30.14 6.33 -9.35
N CYS A 35 29.14 5.71 -9.97
CA CYS A 35 29.17 4.27 -10.28
C CYS A 35 29.26 3.97 -11.78
N GLY A 36 29.23 4.99 -12.64
CA GLY A 36 29.34 4.82 -14.09
C GLY A 36 28.12 4.21 -14.78
N ILE A 37 27.03 3.93 -14.04
CA ILE A 37 25.81 3.35 -14.61
C ILE A 37 25.19 4.30 -15.63
N ASP A 38 24.71 3.75 -16.74
CA ASP A 38 23.95 4.48 -17.74
C ASP A 38 22.57 4.84 -17.18
N LEU A 39 22.24 6.13 -17.25
CA LEU A 39 20.99 6.73 -16.80
C LEU A 39 20.03 6.98 -17.97
N GLY A 40 20.57 7.03 -19.19
CA GLY A 40 19.80 7.14 -20.43
C GLY A 40 19.29 5.79 -20.92
N GLU A 41 19.92 4.68 -20.51
CA GLU A 41 19.46 3.32 -20.77
C GLU A 41 18.21 2.99 -19.94
N ARG A 42 17.08 3.59 -20.31
CA ARG A 42 15.77 3.10 -19.89
C ARG A 42 15.51 1.83 -20.68
N PRO A 43 15.49 0.63 -20.06
CA PRO A 43 15.09 -0.57 -20.80
C PRO A 43 13.70 -0.29 -21.40
N PRO A 44 13.39 -0.75 -22.63
CA PRO A 44 12.11 -0.54 -23.28
C PRO A 44 11.03 -1.37 -22.58
N ARG A 45 10.70 -1.00 -21.35
CA ARG A 45 9.62 -1.55 -20.56
C ARG A 45 8.42 -0.64 -20.77
N SER A 46 7.29 -1.24 -21.07
CA SER A 46 6.04 -0.47 -21.20
C SER A 46 5.78 0.30 -19.90
N TYR A 47 5.16 1.47 -19.99
CA TYR A 47 4.80 2.27 -18.81
C TYR A 47 4.02 1.46 -17.78
N ALA A 48 3.13 0.58 -18.25
CA ALA A 48 2.38 -0.36 -17.44
C ALA A 48 3.26 -1.33 -16.63
N GLU A 49 4.45 -1.67 -17.11
CA GLU A 49 5.37 -2.57 -16.41
C GLU A 49 6.14 -1.83 -15.30
N MET A 50 6.49 -0.57 -15.54
CA MET A 50 7.13 0.28 -14.53
C MET A 50 6.19 0.71 -13.40
N GLU A 51 4.88 0.81 -13.69
CA GLU A 51 3.86 1.04 -12.66
C GLU A 51 3.42 -0.25 -11.94
N GLY A 52 3.96 -1.42 -12.31
CA GLY A 52 3.59 -2.71 -11.73
C GLY A 52 2.20 -3.21 -12.13
N LEU A 53 1.56 -2.60 -13.14
CA LEU A 53 0.22 -2.97 -13.62
C LEU A 53 0.21 -4.31 -14.37
N LEU A 54 1.37 -4.77 -14.84
CA LEU A 54 1.54 -6.04 -15.54
C LEU A 54 1.96 -7.22 -14.63
N GLU A 55 2.16 -7.01 -13.33
CA GLU A 55 2.55 -8.07 -12.37
C GLU A 55 1.40 -9.06 -12.01
N THR A 56 0.50 -9.37 -12.94
CA THR A 56 -0.53 -10.40 -12.76
C THR A 56 -0.08 -11.78 -13.23
N THR A 57 1.08 -12.25 -12.78
CA THR A 57 1.40 -13.69 -12.91
C THR A 57 2.12 -14.29 -11.72
N GLU A 58 2.69 -13.50 -10.80
CA GLU A 58 3.24 -14.02 -9.55
C GLU A 58 2.72 -13.19 -8.37
N ARG A 59 1.77 -13.75 -7.61
CA ARG A 59 1.16 -13.10 -6.45
C ARG A 59 2.24 -12.61 -5.46
N PRO A 60 2.46 -11.29 -5.31
CA PRO A 60 3.55 -10.80 -4.47
C PRO A 60 3.20 -11.00 -2.99
N VAL A 61 4.23 -11.29 -2.19
CA VAL A 61 4.22 -11.52 -0.73
C VAL A 61 3.46 -10.42 0.05
N VAL A 62 3.30 -9.24 -0.54
CA VAL A 62 2.54 -8.10 0.00
C VAL A 62 1.03 -8.41 0.14
N LEU A 63 0.42 -9.10 -0.83
CA LEU A 63 -0.98 -9.56 -0.73
C LEU A 63 -1.14 -10.58 0.41
N ARG A 64 -0.12 -11.40 0.64
CA ARG A 64 -0.11 -12.38 1.73
C ARG A 64 -0.08 -11.71 3.10
N ARG A 65 0.59 -10.56 3.23
CA ARG A 65 0.63 -9.76 4.47
C ARG A 65 -0.67 -8.99 4.69
N ALA A 66 -1.27 -8.42 3.64
CA ALA A 66 -2.57 -7.77 3.69
C ALA A 66 -3.66 -8.76 4.15
N GLY A 67 -3.73 -9.96 3.55
CA GLY A 67 -4.67 -10.99 3.97
C GLY A 67 -4.45 -11.49 5.42
N TRP A 68 -3.21 -11.42 5.92
CA TRP A 68 -2.92 -11.77 7.32
C TRP A 68 -3.40 -10.71 8.31
N GLN A 69 -3.34 -9.42 7.94
CA GLN A 69 -3.90 -8.32 8.73
C GLN A 69 -5.43 -8.35 8.72
N GLU A 70 -6.05 -8.61 7.57
CA GLU A 70 -7.51 -8.77 7.45
C GLU A 70 -8.03 -9.89 8.34
N ARG A 71 -7.38 -11.06 8.34
CA ARG A 71 -7.76 -12.17 9.22
C ARG A 71 -7.73 -11.80 10.71
N ARG A 72 -6.69 -11.08 11.15
CA ARG A 72 -6.58 -10.63 12.55
C ARG A 72 -7.62 -9.60 12.94
N LEU A 73 -8.02 -8.71 12.02
CA LEU A 73 -9.09 -7.76 12.26
C LEU A 73 -10.43 -8.50 12.41
N VAL A 74 -10.74 -9.41 11.49
CA VAL A 74 -11.97 -10.22 11.53
C VAL A 74 -12.04 -11.04 12.82
N GLU A 75 -10.95 -11.71 13.20
CA GLU A 75 -10.86 -12.51 14.43
C GLU A 75 -11.14 -11.66 15.69
N ARG A 76 -10.55 -10.46 15.76
CA ARG A 76 -10.79 -9.52 16.88
C ARG A 76 -12.25 -9.08 16.95
N TRP A 77 -12.85 -8.72 15.82
CA TRP A 77 -14.24 -8.29 15.78
C TRP A 77 -15.22 -9.42 16.11
N ILE A 78 -14.93 -10.66 15.70
CA ILE A 78 -15.72 -11.84 16.08
C ILE A 78 -15.65 -12.06 17.59
N MET A 79 -14.47 -12.00 18.22
CA MET A 79 -14.34 -12.13 19.68
C MET A 79 -15.10 -11.04 20.43
N VAL A 80 -15.00 -9.78 19.99
CA VAL A 80 -15.74 -8.65 20.59
C VAL A 80 -17.25 -8.87 20.46
N GLY A 81 -17.74 -9.26 19.27
CA GLY A 81 -19.14 -9.57 19.05
C GLY A 81 -19.63 -10.70 19.95
N PHE A 82 -18.88 -11.80 20.02
CA PHE A 82 -19.22 -12.95 20.88
C PHE A 82 -19.28 -12.57 22.37
N LEU A 83 -18.26 -11.87 22.88
CA LEU A 83 -18.25 -11.41 24.27
C LEU A 83 -19.41 -10.46 24.57
N SER A 84 -19.71 -9.52 23.67
CA SER A 84 -20.87 -8.63 23.84
C SER A 84 -22.18 -9.40 23.87
N ALA A 85 -22.35 -10.41 23.02
CA ALA A 85 -23.55 -11.25 23.02
C ALA A 85 -23.71 -12.04 24.32
N MET A 86 -22.62 -12.60 24.86
CA MET A 86 -22.64 -13.29 26.16
C MET A 86 -23.05 -12.35 27.30
N VAL A 87 -22.50 -11.12 27.33
CA VAL A 87 -22.87 -10.13 28.34
C VAL A 87 -24.35 -9.75 28.23
N ILE A 88 -24.86 -9.53 27.01
CA ILE A 88 -26.27 -9.22 26.79
C ILE A 88 -27.17 -10.34 27.29
N VAL A 89 -26.87 -11.60 26.94
CA VAL A 89 -27.65 -12.76 27.39
C VAL A 89 -27.61 -12.89 28.91
N ALA A 90 -26.45 -12.68 29.54
CA ALA A 90 -26.31 -12.72 30.99
C ALA A 90 -27.16 -11.63 31.67
N VAL A 91 -27.12 -10.39 31.17
CA VAL A 91 -27.92 -9.28 31.70
C VAL A 91 -29.42 -9.56 31.55
N ILE A 92 -29.86 -10.02 30.38
CA ILE A 92 -31.26 -10.41 30.16
C ILE A 92 -31.67 -11.52 31.14
N GLY A 93 -30.84 -12.53 31.31
CA GLY A 93 -31.09 -13.62 32.25
C GLY A 93 -31.24 -13.13 33.70
N ILE A 94 -30.40 -12.21 34.13
CA ILE A 94 -30.48 -11.59 35.47
C ILE A 94 -31.78 -10.80 35.62
N VAL A 95 -32.14 -9.96 34.65
CA VAL A 95 -33.38 -9.17 34.68
C VAL A 95 -34.60 -10.08 34.79
N LEU A 96 -34.68 -11.12 33.96
CA LEU A 96 -35.79 -12.08 33.99
C LEU A 96 -35.83 -12.91 35.29
N ALA A 97 -34.68 -13.17 35.91
CA ALA A 97 -34.62 -13.86 37.20
C ALA A 97 -35.14 -12.96 38.33
N VAL A 98 -34.81 -11.66 38.30
CA VAL A 98 -35.28 -10.66 39.26
C VAL A 98 -36.79 -10.44 39.15
N GLU A 99 -37.35 -10.42 37.93
CA GLU A 99 -38.80 -10.26 37.74
C GLU A 99 -39.64 -11.44 38.24
N ARG A 100 -39.02 -12.63 38.41
CA ARG A 100 -39.70 -13.87 38.80
C ARG A 100 -39.56 -14.24 40.27
N GLY A 101 -38.60 -13.64 40.99
CA GLY A 101 -38.33 -13.92 42.40
C GLY A 101 -39.01 -12.92 43.31
#